data_AF-A0A671SUV1-F1
#
_entry.id   AF-A0A671SUV1-F1
#
_cell.length_a   1.000
_cell.length_b   1.000
_cell.length_c   1.000
_cell.angle_alpha   90.00
_cell.angle_beta   90.00
_cell.angle_gamma   90.00
#
_symmetry.space_group_name_H-M   'P 1'
#
loop_
_entity.id
_entity.type
_entity.pdbx_description
1 polymer ?
#
loop_
_entity_poly.entity_id
_entity_poly.type
_entity_poly.pdbx_seq_one_letter_code
_entity_poly.pdbx_strand_id
1 'polypeptide(L)'
;MTQLTVSFKGPWNDCHHVLESGEKTSGIYLLQPRNTNRLLQAWCDQSRAQGGWTVIQRRQDGFVKFFRTWDQYKVHVTKYYLCGKVFAEYDSFQVEPDSDWYRLRLGSYQGNAGDSLSWHNNKAFTTLDPFCSLSSLGNCAHYQKGGWWYHMCAHSNLNGVWYRGGHYRSRYQDGVYWAEFHGGSYSLKKVAMMIKPA
;
A
#
# COMPACT_ATOMS: atom_id res chain seq x y z
N MET A 1 21.80 -12.85 -44.16
CA MET A 1 20.63 -13.18 -43.32
C MET A 1 20.79 -12.42 -42.02
N THR A 2 20.05 -11.34 -41.81
CA THR A 2 20.17 -10.47 -40.63
C THR A 2 19.40 -11.09 -39.46
N GLN A 3 20.09 -11.37 -38.35
CA GLN A 3 19.42 -11.72 -37.10
C GLN A 3 18.69 -10.49 -36.56
N LEU A 4 17.36 -10.57 -36.53
CA LEU A 4 16.55 -9.68 -35.69
C LEU A 4 16.74 -10.13 -34.23
N THR A 5 17.65 -9.47 -33.53
CA THR A 5 17.77 -9.59 -32.08
C THR A 5 16.54 -8.96 -31.42
N VAL A 6 15.51 -9.78 -31.22
CA VAL A 6 14.33 -9.41 -30.42
C VAL A 6 14.81 -9.11 -29.00
N SER A 7 15.00 -7.83 -28.70
CA SER A 7 15.34 -7.36 -27.36
C SER A 7 14.13 -7.56 -26.46
N PHE A 8 14.10 -8.70 -25.77
CA PHE A 8 13.19 -8.93 -24.66
C PHE A 8 13.59 -7.96 -23.54
N LYS A 9 12.94 -6.79 -23.50
CA LYS A 9 13.11 -5.84 -22.40
C LYS A 9 12.52 -6.43 -21.12
N GLY A 10 13.39 -6.72 -20.16
CA GLY A 10 13.03 -7.28 -18.85
C GLY A 10 13.29 -8.79 -18.72
N PRO A 11 12.94 -9.40 -17.57
CA PRO A 11 12.27 -8.76 -16.43
C PRO A 11 13.17 -7.74 -15.71
N TRP A 12 12.56 -6.79 -15.02
CA TRP A 12 13.27 -5.76 -14.25
C TRP A 12 13.22 -6.03 -12.75
N ASN A 13 14.22 -5.61 -11.98
CA ASN A 13 14.22 -5.79 -10.52
C ASN A 13 13.00 -5.13 -9.86
N ASP A 14 12.69 -3.91 -10.28
CA ASP A 14 11.70 -3.01 -9.72
C ASP A 14 11.34 -1.90 -10.75
N CYS A 15 10.40 -1.02 -10.43
CA CYS A 15 10.01 0.08 -11.31
C CYS A 15 11.06 1.19 -11.49
N HIS A 16 12.09 1.26 -10.65
CA HIS A 16 13.22 2.17 -10.86
C HIS A 16 14.15 1.63 -11.94
N HIS A 17 14.46 0.34 -11.91
CA HIS A 17 15.20 -0.34 -12.99
C HIS A 17 14.46 -0.28 -14.34
N VAL A 18 13.12 -0.30 -14.34
CA VAL A 18 12.31 0.01 -15.53
C VAL A 18 12.67 1.41 -16.06
N LEU A 19 12.64 2.44 -15.22
CA LEU A 19 12.95 3.82 -15.62
C LEU A 19 14.39 3.99 -16.14
N GLU A 20 15.37 3.37 -15.47
CA GLU A 20 16.79 3.38 -15.88
C GLU A 20 17.00 2.78 -17.27
N SER A 21 16.25 1.72 -17.61
CA SER A 21 16.27 1.11 -18.95
C SER A 21 15.63 1.96 -20.06
N GLY A 22 15.20 3.19 -19.74
CA GLY A 22 14.59 4.15 -20.65
C GLY A 22 13.06 4.10 -20.74
N GLU A 23 12.41 3.19 -20.01
CA GLU A 23 10.95 3.02 -20.02
C GLU A 23 10.25 4.08 -19.13
N LYS A 24 10.00 5.26 -19.73
CA LYS A 24 9.42 6.44 -19.07
C LYS A 24 7.88 6.45 -19.02
N THR A 25 7.21 5.41 -19.50
CA THR A 25 5.74 5.33 -19.55
C THR A 25 5.19 4.76 -18.24
N SER A 26 4.17 5.38 -17.66
CA SER A 26 3.47 4.80 -16.51
C SER A 26 2.52 3.69 -16.96
N GLY A 27 2.70 2.46 -16.44
CA GLY A 27 2.00 1.28 -16.94
C GLY A 27 2.22 0.04 -16.08
N ILE A 28 1.77 -1.13 -16.56
CA ILE A 28 2.03 -2.42 -15.91
C ILE A 28 3.30 -3.01 -16.52
N TYR A 29 4.27 -3.35 -15.67
CA TYR A 29 5.54 -3.98 -16.06
C TYR A 29 5.71 -5.33 -15.35
N LEU A 30 6.50 -6.22 -15.96
CA LEU A 30 6.85 -7.53 -15.40
C LEU A 30 8.17 -7.43 -14.62
N LEU A 31 8.09 -7.59 -13.31
CA LEU A 31 9.21 -7.47 -12.39
C LEU A 31 9.67 -8.84 -11.87
N GLN A 32 10.95 -8.96 -11.54
CA GLN A 32 11.56 -10.06 -10.83
C GLN A 32 12.46 -9.48 -9.72
N PRO A 33 11.98 -9.36 -8.48
CA PRO A 33 12.78 -8.82 -7.38
C PRO A 33 14.07 -9.62 -7.15
N ARG A 34 15.16 -8.91 -6.84
CA ARG A 34 16.47 -9.50 -6.54
C ARG A 34 16.34 -10.62 -5.49
N ASN A 35 17.14 -11.66 -5.65
CA ASN A 35 17.13 -12.87 -4.82
C ASN A 35 15.81 -13.67 -4.85
N THR A 36 14.96 -13.46 -5.86
CA THR A 36 13.76 -14.27 -6.09
C THR A 36 13.66 -14.79 -7.53
N ASN A 37 13.09 -15.98 -7.68
CA ASN A 37 12.65 -16.51 -8.98
C ASN A 37 11.17 -16.17 -9.25
N ARG A 38 10.62 -15.16 -8.56
CA ARG A 38 9.19 -14.82 -8.62
C ARG A 38 8.97 -13.66 -9.58
N LEU A 39 8.38 -13.96 -10.74
CA LEU A 39 7.81 -12.96 -11.62
C LEU A 39 6.53 -12.36 -10.99
N LEU A 40 6.37 -11.04 -11.06
CA LEU A 40 5.18 -10.32 -10.61
C LEU A 40 4.86 -9.15 -11.53
N GLN A 41 3.56 -8.88 -11.73
CA GLN A 41 3.10 -7.70 -12.46
C GLN A 41 2.81 -6.58 -11.48
N ALA A 42 3.42 -5.41 -11.68
CA ALA A 42 3.19 -4.22 -10.87
C ALA A 42 2.91 -2.99 -11.74
N TRP A 43 2.18 -2.01 -11.18
CA TRP A 43 2.04 -0.71 -11.82
C TRP A 43 3.24 0.17 -11.46
N CYS A 44 4.00 0.58 -12.47
CA CYS A 44 5.06 1.59 -12.34
C CYS A 44 4.49 2.98 -12.62
N ASP A 45 4.65 3.93 -11.69
CA ASP A 45 4.34 5.34 -11.92
C ASP A 45 5.63 6.12 -12.20
N GLN A 46 5.94 6.25 -13.48
CA GLN A 46 7.09 7.00 -14.01
C GLN A 46 6.82 8.50 -14.12
N SER A 47 5.60 8.96 -13.79
CA SER A 47 5.13 10.34 -14.03
C SER A 47 5.20 11.28 -12.82
N ARG A 48 5.50 10.75 -11.62
CA ARG A 48 5.51 11.51 -10.36
C ARG A 48 6.89 11.48 -9.72
N ALA A 49 7.28 12.59 -9.07
CA ALA A 49 8.47 12.66 -8.21
C ALA A 49 9.68 11.91 -8.83
N GLN A 50 10.11 12.38 -10.00
CA GLN A 50 11.19 11.81 -10.83
C GLN A 50 10.97 10.38 -11.38
N GLY A 51 9.89 9.69 -11.04
CA GLY A 51 9.60 8.33 -11.46
C GLY A 51 10.35 7.26 -10.66
N GLY A 52 10.17 6.00 -11.08
CA GLY A 52 10.71 4.80 -10.45
C GLY A 52 9.77 4.11 -9.46
N TRP A 53 8.55 4.63 -9.28
CA TRP A 53 7.66 4.23 -8.20
C TRP A 53 6.90 2.93 -8.47
N THR A 54 7.15 1.92 -7.65
CA THR A 54 6.42 0.64 -7.62
C THR A 54 5.17 0.79 -6.75
N VAL A 55 3.97 0.76 -7.35
CA VAL A 55 2.71 0.91 -6.59
C VAL A 55 2.34 -0.41 -5.91
N ILE A 56 2.34 -0.44 -4.57
CA ILE A 56 2.03 -1.63 -3.76
C ILE A 56 0.59 -1.66 -3.24
N GLN A 57 -0.06 -0.51 -3.07
CA GLN A 57 -1.49 -0.42 -2.70
C GLN A 57 -2.15 0.76 -3.43
N ARG A 58 -3.43 0.62 -3.81
CA ARG A 58 -4.25 1.75 -4.27
C ARG A 58 -5.74 1.56 -3.96
N ARG A 59 -6.39 2.61 -3.42
CA ARG A 59 -7.86 2.74 -3.28
C ARG A 59 -8.34 3.92 -4.15
N GLN A 60 -9.55 3.83 -4.71
CA GLN A 60 -10.06 4.83 -5.67
C GLN A 60 -11.58 5.05 -5.69
N ASP A 61 -12.37 4.01 -5.41
CA ASP A 61 -13.75 3.90 -5.92
C ASP A 61 -14.65 2.98 -5.08
N GLY A 62 -14.07 2.16 -4.20
CA GLY A 62 -14.76 1.17 -3.38
C GLY A 62 -15.11 -0.14 -4.09
N PHE A 63 -14.78 -0.32 -5.37
CA PHE A 63 -15.14 -1.55 -6.12
C PHE A 63 -14.45 -2.79 -5.56
N VAL A 64 -13.19 -2.66 -5.12
CA VAL A 64 -12.46 -3.73 -4.44
C VAL A 64 -12.71 -3.64 -2.93
N LYS A 65 -13.36 -4.68 -2.38
CA LYS A 65 -13.42 -4.93 -0.93
C LYS A 65 -12.02 -5.28 -0.40
N PHE A 66 -11.60 -4.65 0.69
CA PHE A 66 -10.34 -4.93 1.42
C PHE A 66 -10.57 -5.63 2.78
N PHE A 67 -11.82 -5.82 3.20
CA PHE A 67 -12.18 -6.73 4.29
C PHE A 67 -11.98 -8.18 3.80
N ARG A 68 -10.84 -8.79 4.15
CA ARG A 68 -10.31 -10.04 3.57
C ARG A 68 -9.47 -10.83 4.58
N THR A 69 -9.47 -12.15 4.45
CA THR A 69 -8.60 -13.05 5.21
C THR A 69 -7.13 -12.96 4.77
N TRP A 70 -6.22 -13.53 5.56
CA TRP A 70 -4.78 -13.60 5.29
C TRP A 70 -4.45 -14.13 3.89
N ASP A 71 -4.99 -15.28 3.51
CA ASP A 71 -4.78 -15.88 2.18
C ASP A 71 -5.38 -15.05 1.04
N GLN A 72 -6.39 -14.23 1.33
CA GLN A 72 -7.03 -13.34 0.36
C GLN A 72 -6.31 -11.99 0.20
N TYR A 73 -5.39 -11.64 1.09
CA TYR A 73 -4.55 -10.42 0.97
C TYR A 73 -3.42 -10.57 -0.06
N LYS A 74 -3.23 -11.77 -0.64
CA LYS A 74 -2.01 -12.18 -1.33
C LYS A 74 -1.78 -11.66 -2.77
N VAL A 75 -2.68 -10.84 -3.38
CA VAL A 75 -2.44 -9.85 -4.50
C VAL A 75 -3.73 -9.23 -5.13
N HIS A 76 -3.63 -8.00 -5.69
CA HIS A 76 -4.28 -7.40 -6.90
C HIS A 76 -5.01 -6.02 -6.74
N VAL A 77 -4.89 -5.09 -7.75
CA VAL A 77 -5.15 -3.62 -7.63
C VAL A 77 -5.53 -2.92 -8.98
N THR A 78 -6.27 -1.77 -8.97
CA THR A 78 -6.20 -0.54 -9.87
C THR A 78 -7.52 0.33 -9.72
N LYS A 79 -7.98 1.38 -10.48
CA LYS A 79 -7.51 2.23 -11.63
C LYS A 79 -8.24 3.64 -11.76
N TYR A 80 -7.60 4.78 -11.41
CA TYR A 80 -8.04 6.17 -11.82
C TYR A 80 -9.38 6.65 -11.18
N TYR A 81 -9.92 7.89 -11.17
CA TYR A 81 -9.52 9.33 -11.27
C TYR A 81 -10.36 10.10 -10.18
N LEU A 82 -10.39 11.40 -9.83
CA LEU A 82 -9.59 12.66 -9.75
C LEU A 82 -10.13 13.41 -8.48
N CYS A 83 -9.52 14.40 -7.81
CA CYS A 83 -8.26 15.18 -7.92
C CYS A 83 -7.69 15.45 -6.48
N GLY A 84 -6.81 16.44 -6.26
CA GLY A 84 -6.18 16.82 -4.97
C GLY A 84 -5.01 15.92 -4.56
N LYS A 85 -3.95 16.46 -3.94
CA LYS A 85 -2.77 15.68 -3.47
C LYS A 85 -2.13 16.28 -2.21
N VAL A 86 -2.19 15.54 -1.10
CA VAL A 86 -1.22 15.60 0.02
C VAL A 86 -0.37 14.33 0.00
N PHE A 87 0.77 14.32 0.67
CA PHE A 87 1.67 13.17 0.74
C PHE A 87 2.26 12.94 2.14
N ALA A 88 2.61 11.68 2.39
CA ALA A 88 3.35 11.18 3.52
C ALA A 88 4.39 10.21 2.95
N GLU A 89 5.65 10.41 3.32
CA GLU A 89 6.80 9.66 2.82
C GLU A 89 7.70 9.31 4.01
N TYR A 90 8.40 8.18 3.92
CA TYR A 90 9.28 7.68 4.97
C TYR A 90 10.60 7.27 4.32
N ASP A 91 11.73 7.69 4.88
CA ASP A 91 13.08 7.43 4.31
C ASP A 91 13.43 5.93 4.24
N SER A 92 12.75 5.11 5.05
CA SER A 92 12.82 3.66 5.05
C SER A 92 11.42 3.08 5.27
N PHE A 93 11.06 2.09 4.45
CA PHE A 93 9.88 1.25 4.58
C PHE A 93 10.30 -0.19 4.35
N GLN A 94 10.17 -1.05 5.37
CA GLN A 94 10.48 -2.47 5.27
C GLN A 94 9.37 -3.29 5.91
N VAL A 95 9.19 -4.51 5.39
CA VAL A 95 8.21 -5.48 5.88
C VAL A 95 8.98 -6.76 6.15
N GLU A 96 8.98 -7.21 7.40
CA GLU A 96 9.65 -8.44 7.84
C GLU A 96 9.04 -9.69 7.17
N PRO A 97 9.68 -10.86 7.23
CA PRO A 97 9.10 -12.10 6.71
C PRO A 97 7.78 -12.51 7.40
N ASP A 98 7.13 -13.54 6.87
CA ASP A 98 5.93 -14.14 7.48
C ASP A 98 6.21 -14.78 8.84
N SER A 99 7.45 -15.20 9.11
CA SER A 99 7.91 -15.66 10.43
C SER A 99 7.96 -14.57 11.51
N ASP A 100 7.91 -13.28 11.12
CA ASP A 100 7.64 -12.15 12.02
C ASP A 100 6.38 -11.38 11.58
N TRP A 101 5.38 -12.12 11.09
CA TRP A 101 4.01 -11.67 10.81
C TRP A 101 3.91 -10.41 9.93
N TYR A 102 4.80 -10.27 8.95
CA TYR A 102 4.91 -9.09 8.08
C TYR A 102 5.00 -7.77 8.86
N ARG A 103 5.74 -7.75 9.97
CA ARG A 103 5.93 -6.58 10.83
C ARG A 103 6.48 -5.38 10.05
N LEU A 104 5.92 -4.21 10.33
CA LEU A 104 6.33 -2.95 9.71
C LEU A 104 7.58 -2.36 10.38
N ARG A 105 8.55 -1.94 9.56
CA ARG A 105 9.64 -1.01 9.93
C ARG A 105 9.47 0.28 9.15
N LEU A 106 9.51 1.41 9.85
CA LEU A 106 9.60 2.75 9.28
C LEU A 106 10.83 3.48 9.83
N GLY A 107 11.42 4.32 8.98
CA GLY A 107 12.34 5.39 9.39
C GLY A 107 11.64 6.75 9.52
N SER A 108 12.34 7.83 9.16
CA SER A 108 11.91 9.21 9.40
C SER A 108 10.78 9.65 8.47
N TYR A 109 9.76 10.33 9.01
CA TYR A 109 8.67 10.92 8.24
C TYR A 109 9.06 12.24 7.56
N GLN A 110 8.62 12.43 6.32
CA GLN A 110 8.43 13.75 5.71
C GLN A 110 7.09 13.83 4.94
N GLY A 111 6.47 15.02 4.89
CA GLY A 111 5.24 15.20 4.12
C GLY A 111 4.40 16.39 4.56
N ASN A 112 3.20 16.48 3.96
CA ASN A 112 2.19 17.50 4.27
C ASN A 112 0.80 16.92 4.57
N ALA A 113 0.70 15.60 4.74
CA ALA A 113 -0.52 14.91 5.19
C ALA A 113 -0.60 14.72 6.72
N GLY A 114 0.42 15.14 7.47
CA GLY A 114 0.66 14.71 8.85
C GLY A 114 1.13 13.25 8.94
N ASP A 115 1.67 12.83 10.09
CA ASP A 115 2.14 11.46 10.30
C ASP A 115 1.07 10.63 11.03
N SER A 116 0.49 9.66 10.32
CA SER A 116 -0.42 8.67 10.89
C SER A 116 0.06 7.22 10.68
N LEU A 117 1.35 7.01 10.37
CA LEU A 117 1.93 5.66 10.19
C LEU A 117 3.04 5.34 11.19
N SER A 118 3.77 6.31 11.75
CA SER A 118 4.80 6.02 12.77
C SER A 118 4.22 5.36 14.03
N TRP A 119 2.96 5.62 14.36
CA TRP A 119 2.23 4.93 15.44
C TRP A 119 2.00 3.42 15.19
N HIS A 120 2.12 3.01 13.92
CA HIS A 120 2.03 1.64 13.43
C HIS A 120 3.41 0.98 13.23
N ASN A 121 4.52 1.70 13.49
CA ASN A 121 5.87 1.16 13.40
C ASN A 121 6.09 0.03 14.44
N ASN A 122 6.89 -0.97 14.10
CA ASN A 122 7.17 -2.17 14.91
C ASN A 122 5.94 -3.06 15.22
N LYS A 123 4.79 -2.86 14.55
CA LYS A 123 3.58 -3.70 14.73
C LYS A 123 3.49 -4.79 13.65
N ALA A 124 2.96 -5.95 14.02
CA ALA A 124 2.65 -7.05 13.11
C ALA A 124 1.43 -6.74 12.21
N PHE A 125 1.31 -7.38 11.05
CA PHE A 125 0.12 -7.23 10.21
C PHE A 125 -1.03 -8.11 10.74
N THR A 126 -2.25 -7.57 10.81
CA THR A 126 -3.42 -8.25 11.39
C THR A 126 -4.61 -8.17 10.44
N THR A 127 -5.23 -9.32 10.13
CA THR A 127 -6.46 -9.48 9.32
C THR A 127 -7.66 -9.87 10.20
N LEU A 128 -8.81 -10.19 9.60
CA LEU A 128 -9.99 -10.69 10.35
C LEU A 128 -9.69 -11.95 11.17
N ASP A 129 -8.72 -12.75 10.74
CA ASP A 129 -8.63 -14.14 11.15
C ASP A 129 -8.23 -14.24 12.63
N PRO A 130 -8.89 -15.08 13.46
CA PRO A 130 -8.66 -15.11 14.90
C PRO A 130 -7.23 -15.44 15.35
N PHE A 131 -6.43 -16.02 14.46
CA PHE A 131 -5.16 -16.67 14.80
C PHE A 131 -3.95 -15.75 15.06
N CYS A 132 -4.13 -14.42 15.10
CA CYS A 132 -3.06 -13.47 15.45
C CYS A 132 -3.51 -12.26 16.30
N SER A 133 -4.43 -12.47 17.26
CA SER A 133 -4.83 -11.42 18.20
C SER A 133 -3.85 -11.28 19.39
N LEU A 134 -2.69 -10.64 19.17
CA LEU A 134 -1.73 -10.29 20.24
C LEU A 134 -2.15 -9.06 21.08
N SER A 135 -3.44 -8.91 21.39
CA SER A 135 -3.91 -7.96 22.41
C SER A 135 -5.21 -8.42 23.08
N SER A 136 -5.34 -8.11 24.37
CA SER A 136 -6.52 -8.40 25.21
C SER A 136 -7.72 -7.48 24.97
N LEU A 137 -7.64 -6.58 23.97
CA LEU A 137 -8.70 -5.62 23.60
C LEU A 137 -9.56 -6.09 22.39
N GLY A 138 -9.38 -7.34 21.96
CA GLY A 138 -10.07 -7.91 20.80
C GLY A 138 -9.37 -7.60 19.47
N ASN A 139 -9.71 -8.35 18.42
CA ASN A 139 -9.06 -8.16 17.11
C ASN A 139 -9.53 -6.84 16.45
N CYS A 140 -8.64 -5.85 16.43
CA CYS A 140 -8.81 -4.55 15.78
C CYS A 140 -9.35 -4.62 14.34
N ALA A 141 -9.05 -5.66 13.56
CA ALA A 141 -9.58 -5.82 12.20
C ALA A 141 -11.12 -5.99 12.14
N HIS A 142 -11.73 -6.57 13.20
CA HIS A 142 -13.19 -6.68 13.29
C HIS A 142 -13.87 -5.32 13.41
N TYR A 143 -13.22 -4.35 14.04
CA TYR A 143 -13.76 -3.00 14.22
C TYR A 143 -13.53 -2.14 12.97
N GLN A 144 -12.32 -2.15 12.40
CA GLN A 144 -11.90 -1.21 11.35
C GLN A 144 -12.00 -1.76 9.92
N LYS A 145 -12.40 -3.02 9.77
CA LYS A 145 -12.81 -3.64 8.50
C LYS A 145 -11.74 -3.69 7.40
N GLY A 146 -10.46 -3.70 7.77
CA GLY A 146 -9.32 -3.92 6.87
C GLY A 146 -8.33 -4.93 7.47
N GLY A 147 -7.27 -5.23 6.70
CA GLY A 147 -6.05 -5.83 7.23
C GLY A 147 -4.96 -4.76 7.30
N TRP A 148 -4.29 -4.61 8.45
CA TRP A 148 -3.33 -3.52 8.67
C TRP A 148 -2.37 -3.83 9.83
N TRP A 149 -1.33 -3.01 9.99
CA TRP A 149 -0.41 -3.04 11.13
C TRP A 149 -1.05 -2.40 12.37
N TYR A 150 -2.14 -2.97 12.87
CA TYR A 150 -2.95 -2.37 13.94
C TYR A 150 -2.22 -2.29 15.29
N HIS A 151 -2.65 -1.34 16.12
CA HIS A 151 -2.16 -1.15 17.49
C HIS A 151 -3.33 -1.12 18.48
N MET A 152 -3.85 0.05 18.89
CA MET A 152 -5.04 0.17 19.77
C MET A 152 -6.01 1.29 19.35
N CYS A 153 -6.54 1.35 18.12
CA CYS A 153 -6.38 0.40 17.02
C CYS A 153 -5.70 1.00 15.77
N ALA A 154 -6.02 2.23 15.34
CA ALA A 154 -5.30 2.90 14.25
C ALA A 154 -5.37 4.44 14.26
N HIS A 155 -4.28 5.07 13.81
CA HIS A 155 -4.27 6.47 13.34
C HIS A 155 -4.42 6.56 11.80
N SER A 156 -4.07 5.51 11.06
CA SER A 156 -4.41 5.36 9.63
C SER A 156 -5.01 3.98 9.33
N ASN A 157 -6.01 3.93 8.45
CA ASN A 157 -6.71 2.69 8.09
C ASN A 157 -6.89 2.60 6.56
N LEU A 158 -5.79 2.66 5.81
CA LEU A 158 -5.83 2.77 4.35
C LEU A 158 -6.44 1.54 3.65
N ASN A 159 -6.58 0.43 4.38
CA ASN A 159 -7.24 -0.81 3.96
C ASN A 159 -8.71 -0.95 4.44
N GLY A 160 -9.30 0.08 5.07
CA GLY A 160 -10.69 0.08 5.54
C GLY A 160 -11.80 0.08 4.48
N VAL A 161 -13.04 0.27 4.92
CA VAL A 161 -14.24 0.45 4.07
C VAL A 161 -14.14 1.79 3.34
N TRP A 162 -14.38 1.79 2.04
CA TRP A 162 -14.44 3.03 1.26
C TRP A 162 -15.87 3.58 1.29
N TYR A 163 -16.05 4.78 1.85
CA TYR A 163 -17.33 5.48 1.87
C TYR A 163 -17.40 6.55 0.78
N ARG A 164 -18.44 6.49 -0.05
CA ARG A 164 -18.74 7.49 -1.07
C ARG A 164 -19.11 8.82 -0.40
N GLY A 165 -18.41 9.90 -0.74
CA GLY A 165 -18.70 11.25 -0.23
C GLY A 165 -17.80 11.73 0.91
N GLY A 166 -16.84 10.90 1.37
CA GLY A 166 -15.90 11.30 2.42
C GLY A 166 -16.46 11.07 3.81
N HIS A 167 -17.26 12.01 4.32
CA HIS A 167 -17.89 11.87 5.64
C HIS A 167 -18.81 10.65 5.70
N TYR A 168 -18.69 9.87 6.78
CA TYR A 168 -19.50 8.68 7.00
C TYR A 168 -19.94 8.57 8.47
N ARG A 169 -20.93 7.71 8.72
CA ARG A 169 -21.37 7.31 10.06
C ARG A 169 -21.46 5.79 10.09
N SER A 170 -20.64 5.18 10.94
CA SER A 170 -20.64 3.74 11.24
C SER A 170 -20.56 3.57 12.77
N ARG A 171 -20.70 2.35 13.29
CA ARG A 171 -20.54 2.05 14.73
C ARG A 171 -19.08 2.25 15.19
N TYR A 172 -18.13 2.13 14.27
CA TYR A 172 -16.70 2.29 14.50
C TYR A 172 -16.11 3.21 13.42
N GLN A 173 -14.90 3.73 13.64
CA GLN A 173 -14.15 4.38 12.56
C GLN A 173 -13.49 3.29 11.70
N ASP A 174 -14.19 2.86 10.67
CA ASP A 174 -13.84 1.77 9.75
C ASP A 174 -13.53 2.24 8.31
N GLY A 175 -13.55 3.55 8.07
CA GLY A 175 -13.28 4.17 6.78
C GLY A 175 -11.83 4.04 6.28
N VAL A 176 -11.60 4.39 5.02
CA VAL A 176 -10.23 4.59 4.47
C VAL A 176 -9.68 5.94 4.96
N TYR A 177 -9.25 6.03 6.23
CA TYR A 177 -8.88 7.32 6.84
C TYR A 177 -7.38 7.50 7.13
N TRP A 178 -7.00 8.75 7.34
CA TRP A 178 -5.70 9.21 7.85
C TRP A 178 -5.99 10.34 8.85
N ALA A 179 -5.75 10.09 10.14
CA ALA A 179 -6.29 10.91 11.23
C ALA A 179 -5.84 12.37 11.15
N GLU A 180 -4.54 12.61 10.94
CA GLU A 180 -3.96 13.97 10.91
C GLU A 180 -4.42 14.83 9.72
N PHE A 181 -5.11 14.25 8.71
CA PHE A 181 -5.56 14.99 7.53
C PHE A 181 -7.04 15.35 7.57
N HIS A 182 -7.93 14.39 7.83
CA HIS A 182 -9.39 14.58 7.85
C HIS A 182 -10.10 13.87 9.02
N GLY A 183 -9.35 13.38 10.02
CA GLY A 183 -9.87 12.61 11.14
C GLY A 183 -10.36 11.20 10.76
N GLY A 184 -10.68 10.38 11.77
CA GLY A 184 -11.13 9.00 11.55
C GLY A 184 -12.47 8.89 10.81
N SER A 185 -13.35 9.88 10.93
CA SER A 185 -14.72 9.86 10.37
C SER A 185 -14.82 10.39 8.92
N TYR A 186 -13.71 10.46 8.19
CA TYR A 186 -13.68 10.79 6.76
C TYR A 186 -12.93 9.71 5.95
N SER A 187 -13.61 9.06 5.01
CA SER A 187 -13.02 8.11 4.08
C SER A 187 -12.39 8.85 2.90
N LEU A 188 -11.07 8.82 2.80
CA LEU A 188 -10.32 9.36 1.66
C LEU A 188 -10.85 8.76 0.35
N LYS A 189 -11.27 9.64 -0.56
CA LYS A 189 -11.73 9.26 -1.91
C LYS A 189 -10.71 8.38 -2.64
N LYS A 190 -9.42 8.59 -2.36
CA LYS A 190 -8.30 7.80 -2.89
C LYS A 190 -7.18 7.71 -1.87
N VAL A 191 -6.37 6.67 -2.00
CA VAL A 191 -5.01 6.64 -1.47
C VAL A 191 -4.16 5.70 -2.34
N ALA A 192 -2.84 5.83 -2.29
CA ALA A 192 -1.92 4.84 -2.84
C ALA A 192 -0.66 4.78 -1.99
N MET A 193 -0.13 3.58 -1.77
CA MET A 193 1.19 3.34 -1.20
C MET A 193 2.13 2.91 -2.33
N MET A 194 3.33 3.49 -2.36
CA MET A 194 4.33 3.25 -3.39
C MET A 194 5.71 3.13 -2.72
N ILE A 195 6.60 2.35 -3.33
CA ILE A 195 7.99 2.19 -2.89
C ILE A 195 8.94 2.40 -4.07
N LYS A 196 10.15 2.84 -3.76
CA LYS A 196 11.27 3.04 -4.67
C LYS A 196 12.56 2.78 -3.87
N PRO A 197 13.65 2.26 -4.46
CA PRO A 197 14.97 2.33 -3.85
C PRO A 197 15.37 3.78 -3.53
N ALA A 198 16.18 3.96 -2.49
CA ALA A 198 16.85 5.23 -2.20
C ALA A 198 18.01 5.49 -3.18
#